data_AF-A0A7J7L357-F1
#
_entry.id   AF-A0A7J7L357-F1
#
_cell.length_a   1.000
_cell.length_b   1.000
_cell.length_c   1.000
_cell.angle_alpha   90.00
_cell.angle_beta   90.00
_cell.angle_gamma   90.00
#
_symmetry.space_group_name_H-M   'P 1'
#
loop_
_entity.id
_entity.type
_entity.pdbx_description
1 polymer ?
#
loop_
_entity_poly.entity_id
_entity_poly.type
_entity_poly.pdbx_seq_one_letter_code
_entity_poly.pdbx_strand_id
1 'polypeptide(L)' 'DDRILNGRSPKPFSIYGELKHRVGDLLPDLGKQAAYAQLYIYDFASALNARVSCNPQLNTDVLKII' A
#
# COMPACT_ATOMS: atom_id res chain seq x y z
N ASP A 1 14.49 -11.06 -23.78
CA ASP A 1 13.50 -11.22 -24.87
C ASP A 1 13.57 -9.93 -25.69
N ASP A 2 14.47 -9.89 -26.67
CA ASP A 2 14.75 -8.69 -27.46
C ASP A 2 13.81 -8.60 -28.66
N ARG A 3 12.56 -8.25 -28.38
CA ARG A 3 11.60 -7.88 -29.44
C ARG A 3 11.81 -6.43 -29.83
N ILE A 4 12.88 -6.18 -30.58
CA ILE A 4 13.15 -4.85 -31.14
C ILE A 4 12.10 -4.58 -32.23
N LEU A 5 11.16 -3.70 -31.94
CA LEU A 5 10.13 -3.27 -32.90
C LEU A 5 10.78 -2.31 -33.91
N ASN A 6 11.04 -2.80 -35.13
CA ASN A 6 11.68 -2.06 -36.23
C ASN A 6 10.74 -1.04 -36.92
N GLY A 7 10.01 -0.23 -36.15
CA GLY A 7 9.11 0.81 -36.64
C GLY A 7 9.72 2.22 -36.57
N ARG A 8 9.26 3.14 -37.42
CA ARG A 8 9.71 4.57 -37.49
C ARG A 8 9.28 5.45 -36.29
N SER A 9 8.76 4.85 -35.23
CA SER A 9 8.25 5.57 -34.04
C SER A 9 9.37 5.75 -32.99
N PRO A 10 9.22 6.71 -32.06
CA PRO A 10 10.16 6.89 -30.96
C PRO A 10 10.38 5.57 -30.21
N LYS A 11 11.63 5.29 -29.82
CA LYS A 11 12.00 4.03 -29.17
C LYS A 11 11.08 3.81 -27.95
N PRO A 12 10.38 2.67 -27.86
CA PRO A 12 9.68 2.32 -26.65
C PRO A 12 10.71 2.15 -25.52
N PHE A 13 10.45 2.75 -24.37
CA PHE A 13 11.22 2.45 -23.16
C PHE A 13 10.52 1.29 -22.44
N SER A 14 11.31 0.35 -21.95
CA SER A 14 10.82 -0.76 -21.13
C SER A 14 11.13 -0.44 -19.67
N ILE A 15 10.10 -0.43 -18.84
CA ILE A 15 10.27 -0.35 -17.39
C ILE A 15 10.56 -1.77 -16.90
N TYR A 16 11.75 -1.97 -16.35
CA TYR A 16 12.13 -3.21 -15.70
C TYR A 16 12.01 -3.04 -14.18
N GLY A 17 11.26 -3.93 -13.54
CA GLY A 17 11.09 -3.95 -12.10
C GLY A 17 10.45 -5.26 -11.67
N GLU A 18 10.84 -5.75 -10.50
CA GLU A 18 10.20 -6.89 -9.86
C GLU A 18 9.42 -6.42 -8.63
N LEU A 19 8.22 -6.97 -8.44
CA LEU A 19 7.40 -6.66 -7.28
C LEU A 19 7.79 -7.58 -6.14
N LYS A 20 8.60 -7.07 -5.20
CA LYS A 20 8.92 -7.79 -3.96
C LYS A 20 7.93 -7.38 -2.88
N HIS A 21 7.15 -8.34 -2.40
CA HIS A 21 6.38 -8.17 -1.16
C HIS A 21 7.36 -8.18 0.01
N ARG A 22 7.79 -7.00 0.47
CA ARG A 22 8.41 -6.86 1.79
C ARG A 22 7.28 -6.91 2.82
N VAL A 23 6.87 -8.12 3.19
CA VAL A 23 5.92 -8.32 4.29
C VAL A 23 6.70 -8.09 5.58
N GLY A 24 6.46 -6.95 6.22
CA GLY A 24 6.85 -6.77 7.62
C GLY A 24 6.00 -7.68 8.51
N ASP A 25 6.36 -7.78 9.79
CA ASP A 25 5.65 -8.63 10.73
C ASP A 25 4.14 -8.33 10.73
N LEU A 26 3.31 -9.37 10.88
CA LEU A 26 1.85 -9.22 10.93
C LEU A 26 1.40 -8.50 12.21
N LEU A 27 2.22 -8.53 13.25
CA LEU A 27 1.99 -7.80 14.49
C LEU A 27 2.84 -6.53 14.51
N PRO A 28 2.30 -5.40 15.01
CA PRO A 28 3.12 -4.22 15.22
C PRO A 28 4.22 -4.50 16.24
N ASP A 29 5.37 -3.87 16.03
CA ASP A 29 6.41 -3.81 17.04
C ASP A 29 5.85 -3.25 18.35
N LEU A 30 6.38 -3.74 19.47
CA LEU A 30 5.97 -3.29 20.79
C LEU A 30 6.09 -1.75 20.91
N GLY A 31 4.99 -1.09 21.26
CA GLY A 31 4.93 0.36 21.42
C GLY A 31 4.83 1.17 20.12
N LYS A 32 4.82 0.51 18.96
CA LYS A 32 4.55 1.18 17.67
C LYS A 32 3.08 1.04 17.28
N GLN A 33 2.62 2.01 16.50
CA GLN A 33 1.29 1.95 15.90
C GLN A 33 1.28 0.92 14.77
N ALA A 34 0.14 0.23 14.61
CA ALA A 34 -0.07 -0.72 13.54
C ALA A 34 0.02 -0.06 12.15
N ALA A 35 0.77 -0.69 11.26
CA ALA A 35 0.77 -0.36 9.84
C ALA A 35 -0.53 -0.80 9.17
N TYR A 36 -0.85 -0.21 8.01
CA TYR A 36 -2.11 -0.47 7.31
C TYR A 36 -2.41 -1.96 7.05
N ALA A 37 -1.40 -2.75 6.67
CA ALA A 37 -1.56 -4.18 6.44
C ALA A 37 -1.97 -4.95 7.71
N GLN A 38 -1.57 -4.45 8.89
CA GLN A 38 -1.84 -5.06 10.18
C GLN A 38 -3.24 -4.68 10.71
N LEU A 39 -3.83 -3.58 10.23
CA LEU A 39 -5.16 -3.14 10.65
C LEU A 39 -6.27 -4.16 10.35
N TYR A 40 -6.05 -5.08 9.40
CA TYR A 40 -6.99 -6.15 9.08
C TYR A 40 -7.14 -7.22 10.17
N ILE A 41 -6.23 -7.25 11.14
CA ILE A 41 -6.26 -8.21 12.26
C ILE A 41 -6.96 -7.61 13.49
N TYR A 42 -7.08 -6.29 13.55
CA TYR A 42 -7.73 -5.57 14.64
C TYR A 42 -9.25 -5.54 14.45
N ASP A 43 -9.96 -5.30 15.56
CA ASP A 43 -11.38 -4.98 15.49
C ASP A 43 -11.61 -3.67 14.72
N PHE A 44 -12.82 -3.52 14.19
CA PHE A 44 -13.19 -2.38 13.34
C PHE A 44 -12.96 -1.02 14.01
N ALA A 45 -13.27 -0.89 15.31
CA ALA A 45 -13.14 0.39 16.00
C ALA A 45 -11.66 0.79 16.18
N SER A 46 -10.82 -0.17 16.57
CA SER A 46 -9.37 0.04 16.67
C SER A 46 -8.74 0.39 15.33
N ALA A 47 -9.13 -0.31 14.26
CA ALA A 47 -8.66 -0.05 12.91
C ALA A 47 -9.09 1.35 12.41
N LEU A 48 -10.35 1.74 12.65
CA LEU A 48 -10.86 3.06 12.29
C LEU A 48 -10.10 4.18 13.02
N ASN A 49 -9.86 4.05 14.32
CA ASN A 49 -9.11 5.04 15.09
C ASN A 49 -7.69 5.22 14.54
N ALA A 50 -7.01 4.11 14.21
CA ALA A 50 -5.70 4.18 13.58
C ALA A 50 -5.74 4.90 12.22
N ARG A 51 -6.73 4.60 11.37
CA ARG A 51 -6.92 5.27 10.07
C ARG A 51 -7.16 6.78 10.24
N VAL A 52 -8.03 7.18 11.17
CA VAL A 52 -8.31 8.61 11.42
C VAL A 52 -7.06 9.32 11.93
N SER A 53 -6.34 8.71 12.87
CA SER A 53 -5.10 9.27 13.43
C SER A 53 -3.98 9.41 12.38
N CYS A 54 -3.82 8.43 11.50
CA CYS A 54 -2.75 8.43 10.49
C CYS A 54 -3.07 9.31 9.29
N ASN A 55 -4.34 9.70 9.08
CA ASN A 55 -4.79 10.44 7.89
C ASN A 55 -5.76 11.55 8.28
N PRO A 56 -5.32 12.53 9.08
CA PRO A 56 -6.18 13.59 9.61
C PRO A 56 -6.86 14.45 8.53
N GLN A 57 -6.30 14.45 7.32
CA GLN A 57 -6.79 15.21 6.17
C GLN A 57 -7.86 14.48 5.34
N LEU A 58 -8.12 13.20 5.61
CA LEU A 58 -9.06 12.41 4.81
C LEU A 58 -10.48 12.47 5.39
N ASN A 59 -11.47 12.29 4.51
CA ASN A 59 -12.87 12.23 4.91
C ASN A 59 -13.11 10.99 5.79
N THR A 60 -13.54 11.23 7.03
CA THR A 60 -13.78 10.18 8.03
C THR A 60 -14.89 9.23 7.64
N ASP A 61 -15.90 9.68 6.88
CA ASP A 61 -16.99 8.82 6.42
C ASP A 61 -16.52 7.77 5.42
N VAL A 62 -15.49 8.07 4.62
CA VAL A 62 -14.85 7.10 3.74
C VAL A 62 -14.06 6.07 4.55
N LEU A 63 -13.38 6.50 5.61
CA LEU A 63 -12.55 5.61 6.44
C LEU A 63 -13.39 4.60 7.27
N LYS A 64 -14.68 4.90 7.49
CA LYS A 64 -15.65 4.01 8.15
C LYS A 64 -16.17 2.89 7.25
N ILE A 65 -16.07 3.01 5.93
CA ILE A 65 -16.68 2.05 4.99
C ILE A 65 -15.76 0.84 4.72
N ILE A 66 -14.48 0.94 5.10
CA ILE A 66 -13.46 -0.11 4.94
C ILE A 66 -13.53 -1.11 6.10
#